data_AF-A0A8H8J130-F1
#
_entry.id   AF-A0A8H8J130-F1
#
_cell.length_a   1.000
_cell.length_b   1.000
_cell.length_c   1.000
_cell.angle_alpha   90.00
_cell.angle_beta   90.00
_cell.angle_gamma   90.00
#
_symmetry.space_group_name_H-M   'P 1'
#
loop_
_entity.id
_entity.type
_entity.pdbx_description
1 polymer ?
#
loop_
_entity_poly.entity_id
_entity_poly.type
_entity_poly.pdbx_seq_one_letter_code
_entity_poly.pdbx_strand_id
1 'polypeptide(L)'
;MGEYIRAFCTIVLAVIKSMVIRWNTVLAELRRALQLRPAFDHWVNTLDTGKTGKGRRVAQKQKRMWALSDREWIITEELVHILEPFEQATLSFSQKGKAQLPHVLPTLFQLHVELDNAHIRLQAPYGPSRDPFGLLKAISAGKKKLEKYFEIALKSDLTLAASILHPGMRLRYFEDRLLWGDTMDRGQNLLKKLFESYKLESNKVRSEPPQSSRPRLKQTLSNRLLKLATTSTSTALDDELSRFFGNVYAFQPGTNILQWWKEHEHDFPILSRIARDYLGIPATSVSVECLFSKCKLVMSDYRMMGIETARCLIACEHWLQAGLGVNLPNFVQGDRN
;
A
#
# COMPACT_ATOMS: atom_id res chain seq x y z
N MET A 1 7.19 -37.76 -0.18
CA MET A 1 7.44 -36.39 -0.68
C MET A 1 8.60 -35.71 0.03
N GLY A 2 8.61 -35.59 1.37
CA GLY A 2 9.70 -34.90 2.09
C GLY A 2 11.12 -35.46 1.90
N GLU A 3 11.26 -36.76 1.61
CA GLU A 3 12.56 -37.37 1.24
C GLU A 3 13.00 -36.95 -0.17
N TYR A 4 12.08 -36.92 -1.14
CA TYR A 4 12.36 -36.43 -2.49
C TYR A 4 12.71 -34.95 -2.53
N ILE A 5 12.07 -34.12 -1.70
CA ILE A 5 12.41 -32.69 -1.57
C ILE A 5 13.85 -32.54 -1.08
N ARG A 6 14.27 -33.35 -0.09
CA ARG A 6 15.65 -33.34 0.41
C ARG A 6 16.68 -33.85 -0.61
N ALA A 7 16.27 -34.78 -1.48
CA ALA A 7 17.16 -35.40 -2.45
C ALA A 7 17.31 -34.58 -3.75
N PHE A 8 16.26 -33.86 -4.17
CA PHE A 8 16.20 -33.25 -5.51
C PHE A 8 16.04 -31.72 -5.50
N CYS A 9 15.85 -31.09 -4.34
CA CYS A 9 15.81 -29.63 -4.22
C CYS A 9 17.00 -29.15 -3.37
N THR A 10 17.61 -28.03 -3.78
CA THR A 10 18.73 -27.40 -3.06
C THR A 10 18.31 -26.83 -1.71
N ILE A 11 17.01 -26.56 -1.51
CA ILE A 11 16.45 -26.03 -0.26
C ILE A 11 15.26 -26.91 0.13
N VAL A 12 15.24 -27.34 1.39
CA VAL A 12 14.12 -28.13 1.94
C VAL A 12 12.94 -27.21 2.23
N LEU A 13 11.99 -27.19 1.32
CA LEU A 13 10.84 -26.29 1.36
C LEU A 13 9.54 -27.08 1.57
N ALA A 14 8.73 -26.64 2.52
CA ALA A 14 7.40 -27.24 2.77
C ALA A 14 6.45 -26.99 1.60
N VAL A 15 5.46 -27.85 1.39
CA VAL A 15 4.38 -27.56 0.42
C VAL A 15 3.50 -26.44 0.98
N ILE A 16 3.18 -25.46 0.13
CA ILE A 16 2.25 -24.37 0.46
C ILE A 16 0.95 -24.67 -0.26
N LYS A 17 -0.16 -24.68 0.49
CA LYS A 17 -1.51 -24.79 -0.07
C LYS A 17 -2.17 -23.41 -0.03
N SER A 18 -2.72 -22.96 -1.15
CA SER A 18 -3.45 -21.70 -1.20
C SER A 18 -4.70 -21.71 -0.30
N MET A 19 -5.10 -20.52 0.14
CA MET A 19 -6.26 -20.29 0.98
C MET A 19 -7.17 -19.27 0.31
N VAL A 20 -8.46 -19.59 0.21
CA VAL A 20 -9.47 -18.73 -0.44
C VAL A 20 -9.54 -17.33 0.19
N ILE A 21 -9.28 -17.23 1.50
CA ILE A 21 -9.50 -16.00 2.28
C ILE A 21 -8.27 -15.07 2.26
N ARG A 22 -7.07 -15.58 1.93
CA ARG A 22 -5.83 -14.80 1.99
C ARG A 22 -5.32 -14.49 0.59
N TRP A 23 -5.28 -13.20 0.27
CA TRP A 23 -4.72 -12.68 -0.97
C TRP A 23 -3.25 -13.13 -1.12
N ASN A 24 -2.79 -13.33 -2.36
CA ASN A 24 -1.45 -13.81 -2.74
C ASN A 24 -1.08 -15.27 -2.39
N THR A 25 -1.93 -16.02 -1.67
CA THR A 25 -1.58 -17.43 -1.33
C THR A 25 -1.50 -18.35 -2.56
N VAL A 26 -2.26 -18.06 -3.62
CA VAL A 26 -2.15 -18.75 -4.91
C VAL A 26 -0.78 -18.52 -5.53
N LEU A 27 -0.28 -17.27 -5.54
CA LEU A 27 1.06 -16.97 -6.05
C LEU A 27 2.15 -17.68 -5.24
N ALA A 28 2.02 -17.71 -3.92
CA ALA A 28 2.94 -18.42 -3.05
C ALA A 28 2.95 -19.94 -3.31
N GLU A 29 1.77 -20.53 -3.57
CA GLU A 29 1.64 -21.92 -3.98
C GLU A 29 2.31 -22.17 -5.34
N LEU A 30 2.04 -21.34 -6.35
CA LEU A 30 2.63 -21.48 -7.69
C LEU A 30 4.16 -21.37 -7.66
N ARG A 31 4.72 -20.36 -6.99
CA ARG A 31 6.17 -20.22 -6.82
C ARG A 31 6.78 -21.43 -6.10
N ARG A 32 6.09 -21.95 -5.08
CA ARG A 32 6.54 -23.15 -4.37
C ARG A 32 6.47 -24.39 -5.26
N ALA A 33 5.42 -24.53 -6.08
CA ALA A 33 5.30 -25.63 -7.04
C ALA A 33 6.45 -25.61 -8.05
N LEU A 34 6.82 -24.44 -8.57
CA LEU A 34 7.96 -24.29 -9.49
C LEU A 34 9.29 -24.68 -8.83
N GLN A 35 9.53 -24.27 -7.59
CA GLN A 35 10.73 -24.66 -6.82
C GLN A 35 10.80 -26.17 -6.56
N LEU A 36 9.64 -26.81 -6.38
CA LEU A 36 9.53 -28.23 -6.10
C LEU A 36 9.36 -29.09 -7.36
N ARG A 37 9.36 -28.50 -8.57
CA ARG A 37 9.15 -29.19 -9.84
C ARG A 37 10.01 -30.46 -9.99
N PRO A 38 11.34 -30.44 -9.75
CA PRO A 38 12.17 -31.65 -9.91
C PRO A 38 11.75 -32.79 -8.97
N ALA A 39 11.45 -32.44 -7.71
CA ALA A 39 11.01 -33.42 -6.72
C ALA A 39 9.61 -33.96 -7.04
N PHE A 40 8.69 -33.11 -7.50
CA PHE A 40 7.34 -33.48 -7.88
C PHE A 40 7.34 -34.42 -9.10
N ASP A 41 8.04 -34.04 -10.18
CA ASP A 41 8.13 -34.84 -11.39
C ASP A 41 8.76 -36.22 -11.09
N HIS A 42 9.82 -36.25 -10.28
CA HIS A 42 10.44 -37.51 -9.87
C HIS A 42 9.49 -38.37 -9.02
N TRP A 43 8.78 -37.77 -8.06
CA TRP A 43 7.82 -38.49 -7.23
C TRP A 43 6.67 -39.08 -8.05
N VAL A 44 6.09 -38.30 -8.97
CA VAL A 44 5.03 -38.77 -9.88
C VAL A 44 5.55 -39.90 -10.78
N ASN A 45 6.78 -39.78 -11.27
CA ASN A 45 7.40 -40.78 -12.13
C ASN A 45 7.70 -42.10 -11.42
N THR A 46 7.88 -42.09 -10.09
CA THR A 46 8.20 -43.28 -9.28
C THR A 46 6.98 -43.92 -8.61
N LEU A 47 5.76 -43.35 -8.75
CA LEU A 47 4.54 -43.83 -8.09
C LEU A 47 4.21 -45.31 -8.32
N ASP A 48 4.54 -45.85 -9.50
CA ASP A 48 4.26 -47.22 -9.91
C ASP A 48 5.43 -48.20 -9.70
N THR A 49 6.60 -47.69 -9.29
CA THR A 49 7.77 -48.51 -8.97
C THR A 49 7.49 -49.42 -7.76
N GLY A 50 7.89 -50.69 -7.84
CA GLY A 50 7.70 -51.67 -6.76
C GLY A 50 6.26 -52.16 -6.52
N LYS A 51 5.26 -51.67 -7.28
CA LYS A 51 3.85 -52.09 -7.13
C LYS A 51 3.46 -53.15 -8.17
N THR A 52 2.65 -54.13 -7.75
CA THR A 52 2.11 -55.18 -8.63
C THR A 52 0.58 -55.24 -8.58
N GLY A 53 -0.03 -55.92 -9.56
CA GLY A 53 -1.47 -56.16 -9.60
C GLY A 53 -2.35 -54.89 -9.59
N LYS A 54 -3.38 -54.88 -8.73
CA LYS A 54 -4.35 -53.78 -8.60
C LYS A 54 -3.69 -52.47 -8.14
N GLY A 55 -2.68 -52.55 -7.26
CA GLY A 55 -1.96 -51.38 -6.76
C GLY A 55 -1.19 -50.62 -7.84
N ARG A 56 -0.60 -51.36 -8.81
CA ARG A 56 0.07 -50.75 -9.98
C ARG A 56 -0.90 -50.01 -10.88
N ARG A 57 -2.07 -50.58 -11.15
CA ARG A 57 -3.10 -49.94 -12.00
C ARG A 57 -3.59 -48.61 -11.41
N VAL A 58 -3.80 -48.56 -10.10
CA VAL A 58 -4.19 -47.33 -9.39
C VAL A 58 -3.06 -46.28 -9.46
N ALA A 59 -1.81 -46.69 -9.21
CA ALA A 59 -0.66 -45.80 -9.28
C ALA A 59 -0.44 -45.24 -10.69
N GLN A 60 -0.62 -46.05 -11.74
CA GLN A 60 -0.52 -45.59 -13.14
C GLN A 60 -1.64 -44.61 -13.50
N LYS A 61 -2.85 -44.82 -12.98
CA LYS A 61 -3.94 -43.84 -13.15
C LYS A 61 -3.58 -42.52 -12.47
N GLN A 62 -3.08 -42.55 -11.24
CA GLN A 62 -2.63 -41.35 -10.52
C GLN A 62 -1.48 -40.64 -11.23
N LYS A 63 -0.48 -41.39 -11.71
CA LYS A 63 0.64 -40.86 -12.49
C LYS A 63 0.16 -40.09 -13.72
N ARG A 64 -0.81 -40.62 -14.47
CA ARG A 64 -1.40 -39.92 -15.63
C ARG A 64 -2.19 -38.68 -15.24
N MET A 65 -2.85 -38.67 -14.08
CA MET A 65 -3.63 -37.52 -13.62
C MET A 65 -2.76 -36.40 -13.04
N TRP A 66 -1.59 -36.72 -12.47
CA TRP A 66 -0.74 -35.74 -11.77
C TRP A 66 0.50 -35.34 -12.56
N ALA A 67 0.82 -36.02 -13.66
CA ALA A 67 1.91 -35.62 -14.54
C ALA A 67 1.56 -34.30 -15.23
N LEU A 68 2.30 -33.26 -14.92
CA LEU A 68 2.24 -31.97 -15.59
C LEU A 68 3.17 -32.01 -16.80
N SER A 69 2.68 -31.54 -17.95
CA SER A 69 3.47 -31.35 -19.15
C SER A 69 4.37 -30.12 -19.04
N ASP A 70 5.44 -30.07 -19.84
CA ASP A 70 6.31 -28.89 -19.90
C ASP A 70 5.54 -27.61 -20.27
N ARG A 71 4.49 -27.74 -21.09
CA ARG A 71 3.61 -26.62 -21.44
C ARG A 71 2.83 -26.09 -20.24
N GLU A 72 2.34 -26.97 -19.37
CA GLU A 72 1.65 -26.56 -18.14
C GLU A 72 2.61 -25.90 -17.14
N TRP A 73 3.86 -26.38 -17.07
CA TRP A 73 4.90 -25.73 -16.28
C TRP A 73 5.25 -24.33 -16.80
N ILE A 74 5.39 -24.15 -18.12
CA ILE A 74 5.61 -22.82 -18.73
C ILE A 74 4.46 -21.86 -18.41
N ILE A 75 3.22 -22.34 -18.45
CA ILE A 75 2.05 -21.50 -18.12
C ILE A 75 2.01 -21.18 -16.63
N THR A 76 2.45 -22.10 -15.78
CA THR A 76 2.60 -21.85 -14.33
C THR A 76 3.61 -20.73 -14.08
N GLU A 77 4.72 -20.68 -14.82
CA GLU A 77 5.69 -19.58 -14.78
C GLU A 77 5.06 -18.26 -15.24
N GLU A 78 4.31 -18.26 -16.35
CA GLU A 78 3.64 -17.04 -16.83
C GLU A 78 2.58 -16.54 -15.82
N LEU A 79 1.84 -17.44 -15.16
CA LEU A 79 0.92 -17.07 -14.09
C LEU A 79 1.62 -16.38 -12.93
N VAL A 80 2.83 -16.84 -12.56
CA VAL A 80 3.65 -16.16 -11.54
C VAL A 80 4.00 -14.75 -11.99
N HIS A 81 4.45 -14.58 -13.24
CA HIS A 81 4.78 -13.26 -13.78
C HIS A 81 3.58 -12.31 -13.86
N ILE A 82 2.38 -12.81 -14.17
CA ILE A 82 1.15 -12.02 -14.21
C ILE A 82 0.72 -11.55 -12.82
N LEU A 83 0.85 -12.42 -11.81
CA LEU A 83 0.38 -12.15 -10.45
C LEU A 83 1.39 -11.38 -9.58
N GLU A 84 2.67 -11.43 -9.93
CA GLU A 84 3.74 -10.79 -9.17
C GLU A 84 3.56 -9.27 -8.96
N PRO A 85 3.19 -8.46 -9.98
CA PRO A 85 2.89 -7.03 -9.78
C PRO A 85 1.77 -6.77 -8.77
N PHE A 86 0.75 -7.64 -8.72
CA PHE A 86 -0.37 -7.52 -7.77
C PHE A 86 0.07 -7.80 -6.33
N GLU A 87 0.97 -8.77 -6.15
CA GLU A 87 1.56 -9.03 -4.84
C GLU A 87 2.44 -7.85 -4.39
N GLN A 88 3.27 -7.31 -5.28
CA GLN A 88 4.11 -6.14 -4.98
C GLN A 88 3.26 -4.93 -4.58
N ALA A 89 2.18 -4.65 -5.32
CA ALA A 89 1.21 -3.61 -4.97
C ALA A 89 0.60 -3.86 -3.59
N THR A 90 0.12 -5.08 -3.33
CA THR A 90 -0.50 -5.46 -2.04
C THR A 90 0.49 -5.29 -0.88
N LEU A 91 1.73 -5.73 -1.04
CA LEU A 91 2.77 -5.60 -0.03
C LEU A 91 3.14 -4.14 0.21
N SER A 92 3.21 -3.32 -0.83
CA SER A 92 3.42 -1.87 -0.71
C SER A 92 2.35 -1.20 0.14
N PHE A 93 1.07 -1.53 -0.12
CA PHE A 93 -0.08 -1.06 0.67
C PHE A 93 -0.24 -1.71 2.04
N SER A 94 0.60 -2.69 2.38
CA SER A 94 0.63 -3.31 3.71
C SER A 94 1.71 -2.71 4.62
N GLN A 95 2.59 -1.85 4.09
CA GLN A 95 3.67 -1.24 4.87
C GLN A 95 3.14 -0.18 5.84
N LYS A 96 3.57 -0.26 7.10
CA LYS A 96 3.24 0.72 8.14
C LYS A 96 4.07 2.00 7.99
N GLY A 97 3.49 3.14 8.37
CA GLY A 97 4.23 4.42 8.48
C GLY A 97 4.55 5.12 7.16
N LYS A 98 3.92 4.71 6.05
CA LYS A 98 4.06 5.37 4.75
C LYS A 98 2.71 5.92 4.28
N ALA A 99 2.74 7.06 3.59
CA ALA A 99 1.56 7.61 2.94
C ALA A 99 1.19 6.73 1.75
N GLN A 100 0.06 6.04 1.85
CA GLN A 100 -0.37 5.04 0.88
C GLN A 100 -1.36 5.60 -0.14
N LEU A 101 -2.33 6.39 0.33
CA LEU A 101 -3.37 6.99 -0.50
C LEU A 101 -2.87 7.69 -1.78
N PRO A 102 -1.77 8.47 -1.79
CA PRO A 102 -1.27 9.08 -3.03
C PRO A 102 -0.87 8.06 -4.11
N HIS A 103 -0.50 6.84 -3.72
CA HIS A 103 -0.02 5.82 -4.66
C HIS A 103 -1.16 4.99 -5.27
N VAL A 104 -2.41 5.18 -4.84
CA VAL A 104 -3.55 4.37 -5.31
C VAL A 104 -3.75 4.52 -6.82
N LEU A 105 -3.87 5.76 -7.33
CA LEU A 105 -4.08 6.00 -8.76
C LEU A 105 -2.89 5.51 -9.60
N PRO A 106 -1.63 5.86 -9.30
CA PRO A 106 -0.49 5.33 -10.04
C PRO A 106 -0.38 3.81 -10.02
N THR A 107 -0.67 3.17 -8.88
CA THR A 107 -0.55 1.71 -8.77
C THR A 107 -1.61 1.01 -9.60
N LEU A 108 -2.87 1.46 -9.56
CA LEU A 108 -3.93 0.88 -10.38
C LEU A 108 -3.65 1.07 -11.88
N PHE A 109 -3.14 2.23 -12.27
CA PHE A 109 -2.71 2.48 -13.66
C PHE A 109 -1.56 1.55 -14.07
N GLN A 110 -0.52 1.41 -13.25
CA GLN A 110 0.59 0.50 -13.54
C GLN A 110 0.11 -0.95 -13.67
N LEU A 111 -0.79 -1.41 -12.81
CA LEU A 111 -1.34 -2.77 -12.89
C LEU A 111 -2.11 -3.01 -14.20
N HIS A 112 -2.76 -1.98 -14.76
CA HIS A 112 -3.38 -2.09 -16.09
C HIS A 112 -2.33 -2.30 -17.18
N VAL A 113 -1.26 -1.49 -17.16
CA VAL A 113 -0.12 -1.62 -18.07
C VAL A 113 0.50 -3.02 -17.98
N GLU A 114 0.67 -3.56 -16.77
CA GLU A 114 1.20 -4.93 -16.59
C GLU A 114 0.29 -6.01 -17.17
N LEU A 115 -1.03 -5.87 -17.05
CA LEU A 115 -1.99 -6.78 -17.68
C LEU A 115 -2.03 -6.63 -19.20
N ASP A 116 -1.82 -5.42 -19.73
CA ASP A 116 -1.67 -5.19 -21.17
C ASP A 116 -0.40 -5.86 -21.71
N ASN A 117 0.72 -5.68 -21.03
CA ASN A 117 1.98 -6.34 -21.36
C ASN A 117 1.84 -7.87 -21.31
N ALA A 118 1.19 -8.41 -20.28
CA ALA A 118 0.91 -9.83 -20.18
C ALA A 118 0.04 -10.36 -21.33
N HIS A 119 -1.00 -9.60 -21.71
CA HIS A 119 -1.86 -9.96 -22.84
C HIS A 119 -1.05 -10.06 -24.14
N ILE A 120 -0.19 -9.08 -24.41
CA ILE A 120 0.66 -9.04 -25.61
C ILE A 120 1.65 -10.21 -25.60
N ARG A 121 2.34 -10.45 -24.48
CA ARG A 121 3.30 -11.56 -24.34
C ARG A 121 2.66 -12.92 -24.58
N LEU A 122 1.46 -13.15 -24.06
CA LEU A 122 0.72 -14.39 -24.28
C LEU A 122 0.19 -14.53 -25.70
N GLN A 123 -0.18 -13.44 -26.36
CA GLN A 123 -0.72 -13.50 -27.72
C GLN A 123 0.36 -13.79 -28.77
N ALA A 124 1.60 -13.34 -28.54
CA ALA A 124 2.71 -13.49 -29.48
C ALA A 124 2.99 -14.96 -29.91
N PRO A 125 3.11 -15.95 -29.00
CA PRO A 125 3.39 -17.33 -29.39
C PRO A 125 2.15 -18.14 -29.82
N TYR A 126 0.94 -17.78 -29.37
CA TYR A 126 -0.27 -18.59 -29.62
C TYR A 126 -1.15 -18.03 -30.76
N GLY A 127 -0.91 -16.79 -31.20
CA GLY A 127 -1.71 -16.10 -32.21
C GLY A 127 -3.05 -15.59 -31.70
N PRO A 128 -3.79 -14.78 -32.49
CA PRO A 128 -4.97 -14.05 -32.04
C PRO A 128 -6.21 -14.91 -31.73
N SER A 129 -6.24 -16.17 -32.16
CA SER A 129 -7.43 -17.04 -32.06
C SER A 129 -7.30 -18.14 -30.99
N ARG A 130 -6.12 -18.32 -30.37
CA ARG A 130 -5.90 -19.35 -29.35
C ARG A 130 -5.78 -18.72 -27.97
N ASP A 131 -6.55 -19.26 -27.03
CA ASP A 131 -6.53 -18.88 -25.63
C ASP A 131 -5.84 -19.98 -24.81
N PRO A 132 -4.55 -19.83 -24.48
CA PRO A 132 -3.83 -20.84 -23.69
C PRO A 132 -4.52 -21.01 -22.33
N PHE A 133 -5.19 -22.15 -22.15
CA PHE A 133 -5.83 -22.57 -20.89
C PHE A 133 -6.85 -21.56 -20.32
N GLY A 134 -7.41 -20.68 -21.15
CA GLY A 134 -8.36 -19.67 -20.69
C GLY A 134 -7.72 -18.40 -20.11
N LEU A 135 -6.40 -18.25 -20.21
CA LEU A 135 -5.65 -17.19 -19.55
C LEU A 135 -5.91 -15.81 -20.17
N LEU A 136 -6.11 -15.71 -21.49
CA LEU A 136 -6.46 -14.44 -22.13
C LEU A 136 -7.84 -13.95 -21.66
N LYS A 137 -8.80 -14.87 -21.51
CA LYS A 137 -10.10 -14.57 -20.90
C LYS A 137 -9.94 -14.13 -19.45
N ALA A 138 -9.12 -14.82 -18.67
CA ALA A 138 -8.85 -14.45 -17.28
C ALA A 138 -8.24 -13.04 -17.15
N ILE A 139 -7.25 -12.71 -18.00
CA ILE A 139 -6.67 -11.37 -18.07
C ILE A 139 -7.73 -10.33 -18.45
N SER A 140 -8.56 -10.61 -19.44
CA SER A 140 -9.63 -9.70 -19.85
C SER A 140 -10.64 -9.44 -18.71
N ALA A 141 -10.96 -10.46 -17.91
CA ALA A 141 -11.82 -10.33 -16.74
C ALA A 141 -11.12 -9.53 -15.62
N GLY A 142 -9.81 -9.78 -15.43
CA GLY A 142 -8.95 -9.01 -14.51
C GLY A 142 -8.92 -7.53 -14.87
N LYS A 143 -8.68 -7.18 -16.14
CA LYS A 143 -8.70 -5.80 -16.65
C LYS A 143 -10.04 -5.12 -16.41
N LYS A 144 -11.15 -5.78 -16.75
CA LYS A 144 -12.50 -5.23 -16.50
C LYS A 144 -12.74 -4.92 -15.03
N LYS A 145 -12.28 -5.80 -14.13
CA LYS A 145 -12.39 -5.59 -12.69
C LYS A 145 -11.50 -4.43 -12.23
N LEU A 146 -10.27 -4.38 -12.73
CA LEU A 146 -9.32 -3.31 -12.41
C LEU A 146 -9.83 -1.95 -12.88
N GLU A 147 -10.39 -1.87 -14.10
CA GLU A 147 -10.99 -0.66 -14.67
C GLU A 147 -12.09 -0.10 -13.77
N LYS A 148 -13.00 -0.97 -13.33
CA LYS A 148 -14.08 -0.58 -12.40
C LYS A 148 -13.52 0.09 -11.14
N TYR A 149 -12.49 -0.47 -10.52
CA TYR A 149 -11.91 0.09 -9.30
C TYR A 149 -11.06 1.33 -9.58
N PHE A 150 -10.38 1.38 -10.73
CA PHE A 150 -9.67 2.56 -11.19
C PHE A 150 -10.63 3.74 -11.37
N GLU A 151 -11.78 3.55 -12.02
CA GLU A 151 -12.80 4.60 -12.16
C GLU A 151 -13.35 5.08 -10.81
N ILE A 152 -13.59 4.17 -9.87
CA ILE A 152 -14.06 4.53 -8.51
C ILE A 152 -12.98 5.35 -7.79
N ALA A 153 -11.72 4.90 -7.87
CA ALA A 153 -10.60 5.62 -7.29
C ALA A 153 -10.40 6.98 -7.96
N LEU A 154 -10.58 7.08 -9.27
CA LEU A 154 -10.47 8.34 -10.00
C LEU A 154 -11.59 9.29 -9.57
N LYS A 155 -12.84 8.82 -9.46
CA LYS A 155 -13.97 9.66 -9.02
C LYS A 155 -13.82 10.18 -7.59
N SER A 156 -13.08 9.49 -6.72
CA SER A 156 -12.87 9.93 -5.35
C SER A 156 -12.00 11.19 -5.26
N ASP A 157 -12.49 12.16 -4.48
CA ASP A 157 -11.76 13.40 -4.19
C ASP A 157 -10.56 13.16 -3.26
N LEU A 158 -10.63 12.15 -2.38
CA LEU A 158 -9.58 11.85 -1.41
C LEU A 158 -8.31 11.31 -2.08
N THR A 159 -8.46 10.33 -2.97
CA THR A 159 -7.36 9.74 -3.75
C THR A 159 -6.73 10.78 -4.68
N LEU A 160 -7.55 11.62 -5.33
CA LEU A 160 -7.07 12.70 -6.19
C LEU A 160 -6.30 13.74 -5.40
N ALA A 161 -6.86 14.24 -4.29
CA ALA A 161 -6.21 15.21 -3.41
C ALA A 161 -4.87 14.68 -2.89
N ALA A 162 -4.84 13.45 -2.39
CA ALA A 162 -3.63 12.81 -1.90
C ALA A 162 -2.57 12.69 -3.00
N SER A 163 -2.96 12.29 -4.21
CA SER A 163 -2.04 12.15 -5.35
C SER A 163 -1.43 13.49 -5.76
N ILE A 164 -2.21 14.59 -5.74
CA ILE A 164 -1.71 15.94 -6.05
C ILE A 164 -0.83 16.48 -4.92
N LEU A 165 -1.13 16.15 -3.67
CA LEU A 165 -0.31 16.51 -2.51
C LEU A 165 1.01 15.73 -2.46
N HIS A 166 1.23 14.74 -3.33
CA HIS A 166 2.51 14.07 -3.46
C HIS A 166 3.55 15.01 -4.12
N PRO A 167 4.63 15.39 -3.42
CA PRO A 167 5.60 16.35 -3.93
C PRO A 167 6.28 15.89 -5.23
N GLY A 168 6.52 14.60 -5.44
CA GLY A 168 7.07 14.11 -6.71
C GLY A 168 6.11 14.09 -7.91
N MET A 169 4.80 14.19 -7.69
CA MET A 169 3.78 14.03 -8.75
C MET A 169 3.09 15.36 -9.04
N ARG A 170 2.44 15.94 -8.02
CA ARG A 170 1.67 17.18 -8.12
C ARG A 170 0.63 17.11 -9.26
N LEU A 171 0.34 18.26 -9.88
CA LEU A 171 -0.50 18.29 -11.09
C LEU A 171 0.22 17.67 -12.29
N ARG A 172 1.55 17.66 -12.32
CA ARG A 172 2.34 17.19 -13.48
C ARG A 172 2.03 15.75 -13.87
N TYR A 173 1.75 14.91 -12.89
CA TYR A 173 1.37 13.51 -13.13
C TYR A 173 0.09 13.35 -13.97
N PHE A 174 -0.80 14.34 -13.91
CA PHE A 174 -2.08 14.33 -14.62
C PHE A 174 -2.07 15.11 -15.93
N GLU A 175 -0.91 15.59 -16.40
CA GLU A 175 -0.78 16.46 -17.59
C GLU A 175 -1.32 15.84 -18.88
N ASP A 176 -1.21 14.51 -19.01
CA ASP A 176 -1.71 13.79 -20.17
C ASP A 176 -3.25 13.76 -20.18
N ARG A 177 -3.84 14.67 -20.94
CA ARG A 177 -5.31 14.76 -21.13
C ARG A 177 -5.91 13.53 -21.78
N LEU A 178 -5.16 12.74 -22.54
CA LEU A 178 -5.67 11.50 -23.14
C LEU A 178 -5.87 10.42 -22.08
N LEU A 179 -5.00 10.38 -21.07
CA LEU A 179 -5.06 9.41 -19.98
C LEU A 179 -5.98 9.86 -18.84
N TRP A 180 -5.93 11.15 -18.50
CA TRP A 180 -6.55 11.67 -17.27
C TRP A 180 -7.76 12.59 -17.51
N GLY A 181 -8.04 12.98 -18.76
CA GLY A 181 -9.14 13.88 -19.10
C GLY A 181 -9.07 15.20 -18.33
N ASP A 182 -10.18 15.59 -17.70
CA ASP A 182 -10.31 16.84 -16.93
C ASP A 182 -9.85 16.71 -15.46
N THR A 183 -9.16 15.62 -15.12
CA THR A 183 -8.72 15.35 -13.74
C THR A 183 -7.76 16.41 -13.21
N MET A 184 -6.91 16.98 -14.06
CA MET A 184 -6.03 18.11 -13.74
C MET A 184 -6.81 19.30 -13.20
N ASP A 185 -7.79 19.77 -13.98
CA ASP A 185 -8.58 20.95 -13.69
C ASP A 185 -9.44 20.72 -12.44
N ARG A 186 -10.03 19.52 -12.32
CA ARG A 186 -10.74 19.10 -11.11
C ARG A 186 -9.83 19.11 -9.89
N GLY A 187 -8.63 18.57 -10.02
CA GLY A 187 -7.63 18.49 -8.96
C GLY A 187 -7.14 19.84 -8.47
N GLN A 188 -6.84 20.75 -9.41
CA GLN A 188 -6.44 22.11 -9.09
C GLN A 188 -7.57 22.86 -8.37
N ASN A 189 -8.81 22.75 -8.85
CA ASN A 189 -9.96 23.39 -8.23
C ASN A 189 -10.26 22.81 -6.84
N LEU A 190 -10.11 21.49 -6.67
CA LEU A 190 -10.27 20.83 -5.39
C LEU A 190 -9.24 21.33 -4.38
N LEU A 191 -7.95 21.37 -4.75
CA LEU A 191 -6.91 21.82 -3.84
C LEU A 191 -7.08 23.30 -3.48
N LYS A 192 -7.47 24.15 -4.42
CA LYS A 192 -7.82 25.57 -4.16
C LYS A 192 -8.95 25.69 -3.13
N LYS A 193 -10.02 24.90 -3.27
CA LYS A 193 -11.14 24.89 -2.31
C LYS A 193 -10.70 24.47 -0.91
N LEU A 194 -9.90 23.39 -0.81
CA LEU A 194 -9.36 22.93 0.47
C LEU A 194 -8.41 23.95 1.11
N PHE A 195 -7.60 24.62 0.29
CA PHE A 195 -6.70 25.66 0.75
C PHE A 195 -7.46 26.82 1.42
N GLU A 196 -8.51 27.32 0.76
CA GLU A 196 -9.35 28.38 1.32
C GLU A 196 -10.06 27.96 2.62
N SER A 197 -10.55 26.72 2.71
CA SER A 197 -11.22 26.23 3.93
C SER A 197 -10.24 26.16 5.11
N TYR A 198 -9.05 25.58 4.91
CA TYR A 198 -8.01 25.47 5.95
C TYR A 198 -7.45 26.83 6.36
N LYS A 199 -7.37 27.78 5.42
CA LYS A 199 -6.97 29.15 5.71
C LYS A 199 -7.98 29.83 6.63
N LEU A 200 -9.27 29.69 6.34
CA LEU A 200 -10.34 30.29 7.15
C LEU A 200 -10.30 29.73 8.58
N GLU A 201 -10.11 28.42 8.74
CA GLU A 201 -9.92 27.78 10.04
C GLU A 201 -8.68 28.31 10.77
N SER A 202 -7.55 28.46 10.07
CA SER A 202 -6.33 29.01 10.66
C SER A 202 -6.50 30.44 11.18
N ASN A 203 -7.31 31.25 10.48
CA ASN A 203 -7.60 32.62 10.90
C ASN A 203 -8.51 32.66 12.13
N LYS A 204 -9.50 31.76 12.23
CA LYS A 204 -10.36 31.63 13.42
C LYS A 204 -9.55 31.30 14.68
N VAL A 205 -8.62 30.34 14.58
CA VAL A 205 -7.75 29.95 15.70
C VAL A 205 -6.82 31.10 16.12
N ARG A 206 -6.36 31.94 15.19
CA ARG A 206 -5.56 33.14 15.51
C ARG A 206 -6.35 34.28 16.14
N SER A 207 -7.65 34.37 15.90
CA SER A 207 -8.52 35.41 16.48
C SER A 207 -8.98 35.11 17.91
N GLU A 208 -8.75 33.91 18.43
CA GLU A 208 -8.98 33.61 19.85
C GLU A 208 -7.79 34.12 20.70
N PRO A 209 -8.03 34.96 21.73
CA PRO A 209 -6.96 35.53 22.53
C PRO A 209 -6.25 34.44 23.35
N PRO A 210 -4.91 34.36 23.33
CA PRO A 210 -4.19 33.40 24.15
C PRO A 210 -4.28 33.78 25.63
N GLN A 211 -4.82 32.89 26.47
CA GLN A 211 -4.67 32.95 27.92
C GLN A 211 -3.24 32.53 28.31
N SER A 212 -2.27 33.42 28.14
CA SER A 212 -1.02 33.34 28.91
C SER A 212 -0.40 34.71 29.11
N SER A 213 -0.32 35.13 30.37
CA SER A 213 0.37 36.32 30.84
C SER A 213 1.88 36.05 30.85
N ARG A 214 2.55 36.18 29.70
CA ARG A 214 4.02 36.31 29.65
C ARG A 214 4.44 37.77 29.78
N PRO A 215 5.51 38.08 30.54
CA PRO A 215 5.96 39.46 30.73
C PRO A 215 6.43 40.06 29.40
N ARG A 216 5.99 41.30 29.13
CA ARG A 216 6.35 42.06 27.92
C ARG A 216 7.85 42.38 27.93
N LEU A 217 8.62 41.69 27.09
CA LEU A 217 9.98 42.09 26.73
C LEU A 217 9.95 43.44 25.99
N LYS A 218 10.83 44.37 26.40
CA LYS A 218 10.96 45.71 25.81
C LYS A 218 11.26 45.60 24.32
N GLN A 219 10.36 46.10 23.47
CA GLN A 219 10.52 46.12 22.02
C GLN A 219 11.65 47.09 21.63
N THR A 220 12.74 46.56 21.09
CA THR A 220 13.81 47.31 20.45
C THR A 220 13.36 47.88 19.09
N LEU A 221 14.00 48.97 18.64
CA LEU A 221 13.74 49.59 17.34
C LEU A 221 13.92 48.61 16.17
N SER A 222 14.87 47.66 16.30
CA SER A 222 15.04 46.56 15.34
C SER A 222 13.78 45.72 15.18
N ASN A 223 13.09 45.38 16.28
CA ASN A 223 11.82 44.64 16.24
C ASN A 223 10.68 45.46 15.61
N ARG A 224 10.73 46.79 15.66
CA ARG A 224 9.73 47.65 14.99
C ARG A 224 10.01 47.77 13.49
N LEU A 225 11.27 47.90 13.09
CA LEU A 225 11.68 47.92 11.68
C LEU A 225 11.42 46.58 10.98
N LEU A 226 11.71 45.46 11.65
CA LEU A 226 11.34 44.13 11.15
C LEU A 226 9.82 43.97 11.01
N LYS A 227 9.04 44.47 11.98
CA LYS A 227 7.58 44.43 11.88
C LYS A 227 7.04 45.19 10.67
N LEU A 228 7.62 46.36 10.37
CA LEU A 228 7.30 47.18 9.19
C LEU A 228 7.63 46.45 7.88
N ALA A 229 8.75 45.71 7.83
CA ALA A 229 9.10 44.88 6.68
C ALA A 229 8.18 43.65 6.52
N THR A 230 7.65 43.10 7.62
CA THR A 230 6.77 41.90 7.59
C THR A 230 5.29 42.19 7.37
N THR A 231 4.85 43.47 7.41
CA THR A 231 3.43 43.84 7.24
C THR A 231 2.87 43.61 5.82
N SER A 232 3.69 43.18 4.86
CA SER A 232 3.26 42.80 3.52
C SER A 232 2.87 41.31 3.44
N THR A 233 1.81 40.89 4.13
CA THR A 233 1.24 39.55 3.95
C THR A 233 -0.26 39.64 3.65
N SER A 234 -0.59 40.18 2.48
CA SER A 234 -1.95 40.09 1.92
C SER A 234 -1.98 39.49 0.51
N THR A 235 -0.83 39.05 -0.03
CA THR A 235 -0.69 38.43 -1.37
C THR A 235 -0.31 36.94 -1.34
N ALA A 236 -0.13 36.35 -0.15
CA ALA A 236 0.41 34.99 0.01
C ALA A 236 -0.50 33.84 -0.48
N LEU A 237 -1.75 34.14 -0.83
CA LEU A 237 -2.78 33.17 -1.24
C LEU A 237 -2.41 32.39 -2.49
N ASP A 238 -2.06 33.10 -3.55
CA ASP A 238 -1.62 32.50 -4.81
C ASP A 238 -0.17 32.02 -4.70
N ASP A 239 0.62 32.64 -3.82
CA ASP A 239 2.05 32.41 -3.75
C ASP A 239 2.39 31.00 -3.23
N GLU A 240 1.71 30.50 -2.20
CA GLU A 240 1.96 29.15 -1.66
C GLU A 240 1.61 28.05 -2.69
N LEU A 241 0.42 28.10 -3.27
CA LEU A 241 -0.03 27.16 -4.31
C LEU A 241 0.86 27.26 -5.56
N SER A 242 1.20 28.48 -5.99
CA SER A 242 2.07 28.70 -7.15
C SER A 242 3.49 28.19 -6.91
N ARG A 243 4.05 28.36 -5.71
CA ARG A 243 5.36 27.79 -5.34
C ARG A 243 5.33 26.27 -5.30
N PHE A 244 4.27 25.68 -4.77
CA PHE A 244 4.13 24.22 -4.70
C PHE A 244 4.06 23.63 -6.12
N PHE A 245 3.17 24.15 -6.98
CA PHE A 245 3.06 23.69 -8.36
C PHE A 245 4.26 24.08 -9.25
N GLY A 246 4.93 25.18 -8.90
CA GLY A 246 6.18 25.63 -9.53
C GLY A 246 7.38 24.73 -9.26
N ASN A 247 7.26 23.73 -8.38
CA ASN A 247 8.32 22.78 -8.03
C ASN A 247 9.61 23.47 -7.54
N VAL A 248 9.44 24.50 -6.70
CA VAL A 248 10.58 25.22 -6.07
C VAL A 248 11.48 24.25 -5.28
N TYR A 249 10.87 23.25 -4.65
CA TYR A 249 11.54 22.20 -3.91
C TYR A 249 11.36 20.84 -4.58
N ALA A 250 12.46 20.27 -5.06
CA ALA A 250 12.48 18.96 -5.71
C ALA A 250 12.23 17.84 -4.69
N PHE A 251 11.49 16.82 -5.11
CA PHE A 251 11.30 15.60 -4.35
C PHE A 251 12.29 14.55 -4.83
N GLN A 252 13.04 13.96 -3.89
CA GLN A 252 13.98 12.89 -4.19
C GLN A 252 13.30 11.52 -4.04
N PRO A 253 13.50 10.58 -4.99
CA PRO A 253 13.01 9.21 -4.84
C PRO A 253 13.54 8.57 -3.56
N GLY A 254 12.65 7.89 -2.82
CA GLY A 254 13.00 7.23 -1.55
C GLY A 254 12.79 8.09 -0.30
N THR A 255 12.56 9.40 -0.44
CA THR A 255 12.22 10.28 0.69
C THR A 255 10.80 9.99 1.18
N ASN A 256 10.58 10.00 2.50
CA ASN A 256 9.24 9.86 3.07
C ASN A 256 8.43 11.14 2.79
N ILE A 257 7.25 10.99 2.18
CA ILE A 257 6.38 12.10 1.78
C ILE A 257 5.97 12.98 2.97
N LEU A 258 5.59 12.36 4.10
CA LEU A 258 5.17 13.10 5.30
C LEU A 258 6.36 13.84 5.94
N GLN A 259 7.55 13.24 5.87
CA GLN A 259 8.77 13.88 6.34
C GLN A 259 9.13 15.11 5.48
N TRP A 260 8.99 15.01 4.15
CA TRP A 260 9.18 16.14 3.24
C TRP A 260 8.23 17.29 3.58
N TRP A 261 6.95 17.00 3.83
CA TRP A 261 5.97 18.02 4.23
C TRP A 261 6.29 18.66 5.59
N LYS A 262 6.85 17.89 6.53
CA LYS A 262 7.30 18.39 7.82
C LYS A 262 8.50 19.34 7.69
N GLU A 263 9.46 19.01 6.82
CA GLU A 263 10.64 19.84 6.59
C GLU A 263 10.30 21.18 5.93
N HIS A 264 9.28 21.21 5.06
CA HIS A 264 8.84 22.40 4.33
C HIS A 264 7.57 23.03 4.93
N GLU A 265 7.21 22.70 6.17
CA GLU A 265 6.02 23.24 6.86
C GLU A 265 6.06 24.77 6.97
N HIS A 266 7.26 25.34 7.16
CA HIS A 266 7.44 26.80 7.24
C HIS A 266 7.15 27.52 5.92
N ASP A 267 7.50 26.89 4.79
CA ASP A 267 7.29 27.46 3.45
C ASP A 267 5.87 27.22 2.95
N PHE A 268 5.25 26.14 3.42
CA PHE A 268 3.90 25.70 3.05
C PHE A 268 3.00 25.51 4.29
N PRO A 269 2.68 26.59 5.04
CA PRO A 269 1.99 26.47 6.33
C PRO A 269 0.55 25.95 6.23
N ILE A 270 -0.14 26.18 5.10
CA ILE A 270 -1.52 25.72 4.91
C ILE A 270 -1.51 24.35 4.22
N LEU A 271 -0.71 24.19 3.16
CA LEU A 271 -0.65 22.92 2.42
C LEU A 271 -0.06 21.78 3.26
N SER A 272 0.91 22.03 4.14
CA SER A 272 1.44 20.99 5.05
C SER A 272 0.38 20.43 5.99
N ARG A 273 -0.59 21.26 6.42
CA ARG A 273 -1.74 20.81 7.23
C ARG A 273 -2.67 19.91 6.42
N ILE A 274 -3.02 20.34 5.21
CA ILE A 274 -3.86 19.55 4.29
C ILE A 274 -3.16 18.22 3.96
N ALA A 275 -1.88 18.27 3.64
CA ALA A 275 -1.04 17.13 3.36
C ALA A 275 -1.04 16.14 4.52
N ARG A 276 -0.86 16.61 5.77
CA ARG A 276 -0.89 15.75 6.96
C ARG A 276 -2.22 15.02 7.10
N ASP A 277 -3.34 15.70 6.88
CA ASP A 277 -4.67 15.12 7.07
C ASP A 277 -5.02 14.13 5.95
N TYR A 278 -4.71 14.45 4.68
CA TYR A 278 -5.04 13.60 3.54
C TYR A 278 -4.05 12.45 3.32
N LEU A 279 -2.75 12.68 3.48
CA LEU A 279 -1.73 11.64 3.30
C LEU A 279 -1.66 10.67 4.49
N GLY A 280 -2.22 11.07 5.64
CA GLY A 280 -2.40 10.20 6.81
C GLY A 280 -3.51 9.17 6.66
N ILE A 281 -4.38 9.30 5.64
CA ILE A 281 -5.47 8.37 5.39
C ILE A 281 -4.88 7.03 4.88
N PRO A 282 -5.16 5.89 5.53
CA PRO A 282 -4.74 4.59 5.04
C PRO A 282 -5.49 4.24 3.75
N ALA A 283 -4.78 3.66 2.77
CA ALA A 283 -5.43 3.21 1.53
C ALA A 283 -6.16 1.88 1.69
N THR A 284 -5.76 1.07 2.69
CA THR A 284 -6.30 -0.27 2.91
C THR A 284 -6.67 -0.52 4.37
N SER A 285 -7.56 -1.48 4.60
CA SER A 285 -7.94 -1.96 5.92
C SER A 285 -6.90 -2.88 6.57
N VAL A 286 -5.75 -3.14 5.93
CA VAL A 286 -4.76 -4.13 6.41
C VAL A 286 -4.26 -3.83 7.82
N SER A 287 -4.07 -2.56 8.16
CA SER A 287 -3.67 -2.15 9.52
C SER A 287 -4.73 -2.50 10.56
N VAL A 288 -5.99 -2.30 10.22
CA VAL A 288 -7.17 -2.60 11.06
C VAL A 288 -7.43 -4.11 11.15
N GLU A 289 -7.24 -4.86 10.06
CA GLU A 289 -7.35 -6.32 10.05
C GLU A 289 -6.25 -7.00 10.87
N CYS A 290 -5.02 -6.47 10.81
CA CYS A 290 -3.92 -6.90 11.65
C CYS A 290 -4.24 -6.63 13.14
N LEU A 291 -4.81 -5.45 13.43
CA LEU A 291 -5.27 -5.09 14.77
C LEU A 291 -6.33 -6.07 15.29
N PHE A 292 -7.37 -6.34 14.50
CA PHE A 292 -8.42 -7.28 14.89
C PHE A 292 -7.92 -8.72 15.03
N SER A 293 -6.97 -9.14 14.21
CA SER A 293 -6.34 -10.46 14.35
C SER A 293 -5.57 -10.59 15.66
N LYS A 294 -4.85 -9.53 16.08
CA LYS A 294 -4.23 -9.47 17.41
C LYS A 294 -5.29 -9.46 18.53
N CYS A 295 -6.34 -8.65 18.41
CA CYS A 295 -7.45 -8.64 19.37
C CYS A 295 -8.03 -10.04 19.55
N LYS A 296 -8.29 -10.74 18.44
CA LYS A 296 -8.81 -12.11 18.47
C LYS A 296 -7.90 -13.02 19.26
N LEU A 297 -6.59 -13.05 18.98
CA LEU A 297 -5.63 -13.87 19.72
C LEU A 297 -5.63 -13.57 21.24
N VAL A 298 -5.70 -12.29 21.59
CA VAL A 298 -5.73 -11.82 22.98
C VAL A 298 -7.02 -12.25 23.70
N MET A 299 -8.14 -12.29 22.97
CA MET A 299 -9.47 -12.63 23.51
C MET A 299 -9.78 -14.14 23.49
N SER A 300 -9.41 -14.87 22.44
CA SER A 300 -9.90 -16.23 22.17
C SER A 300 -9.03 -17.34 22.74
N ASP A 301 -7.70 -17.18 22.78
CA ASP A 301 -6.84 -18.38 22.85
C ASP A 301 -6.23 -18.66 24.23
N TYR A 302 -6.06 -17.67 25.12
CA TYR A 302 -5.33 -17.91 26.39
C TYR A 302 -5.78 -17.14 27.63
N ARG A 303 -6.61 -16.08 27.52
CA ARG A 303 -6.78 -15.14 28.65
C ARG A 303 -8.22 -14.73 28.99
N MET A 304 -9.24 -15.11 28.21
CA MET A 304 -10.65 -14.75 28.46
C MET A 304 -10.81 -13.26 28.88
N MET A 305 -10.02 -12.37 28.28
CA MET A 305 -9.98 -10.97 28.70
C MET A 305 -11.19 -10.23 28.16
N GLY A 306 -11.78 -9.39 29.00
CA GLY A 306 -12.85 -8.48 28.60
C GLY A 306 -12.39 -7.53 27.48
N ILE A 307 -13.33 -7.10 26.65
CA ILE A 307 -13.07 -6.25 25.48
C ILE A 307 -12.35 -4.95 25.85
N GLU A 308 -12.69 -4.35 27.00
CA GLU A 308 -12.05 -3.11 27.48
C GLU A 308 -10.59 -3.33 27.85
N THR A 309 -10.27 -4.44 28.53
CA THR A 309 -8.89 -4.78 28.88
C THR A 309 -8.05 -5.04 27.62
N ALA A 310 -8.60 -5.77 26.65
CA ALA A 310 -7.94 -6.00 25.37
C ALA A 310 -7.69 -4.69 24.61
N ARG A 311 -8.69 -3.79 24.57
CA ARG A 311 -8.57 -2.46 23.96
C ARG A 311 -7.48 -1.62 24.61
N CYS A 312 -7.46 -1.54 25.94
CA CYS A 312 -6.44 -0.79 26.68
C CYS A 312 -5.04 -1.35 26.46
N LEU A 313 -4.86 -2.68 26.52
CA LEU A 313 -3.58 -3.33 26.29
C LEU A 313 -3.00 -3.02 24.91
N ILE A 314 -3.84 -3.15 23.89
CA ILE A 314 -3.45 -2.91 22.49
C ILE A 314 -3.18 -1.43 22.23
N ALA A 315 -3.98 -0.53 22.80
CA ALA A 315 -3.72 0.90 22.74
C ALA A 315 -2.39 1.27 23.40
N CYS A 316 -2.12 0.73 24.60
CA CYS A 316 -0.85 0.93 25.29
C CYS A 316 0.33 0.39 24.50
N GLU A 317 0.22 -0.82 23.91
CA GLU A 317 1.24 -1.39 23.04
C GLU A 317 1.56 -0.45 21.87
N HIS A 318 0.52 0.06 21.18
CA HIS A 318 0.70 0.98 20.06
C HIS A 318 1.28 2.34 20.48
N TRP A 319 0.86 2.90 21.62
CA TRP A 319 1.42 4.15 22.15
C TRP A 319 2.89 3.99 22.53
N LEU A 320 3.26 2.87 23.16
CA LEU A 320 4.65 2.54 23.48
C LEU A 320 5.49 2.39 22.20
N GLN A 321 4.99 1.68 21.20
CA GLN A 321 5.65 1.54 19.89
C GLN A 321 5.79 2.89 19.16
N ALA A 322 4.85 3.82 19.36
CA ALA A 322 4.92 5.19 18.84
C ALA A 322 5.83 6.12 19.66
N GLY A 323 6.45 5.63 20.73
CA GLY A 323 7.33 6.42 21.61
C GLY A 323 6.59 7.36 22.57
N LEU A 324 5.27 7.19 22.75
CA LEU A 324 4.44 8.05 23.60
C LEU A 324 4.47 7.66 25.09
N GLY A 325 5.24 6.63 25.47
CA GLY A 325 5.27 6.09 26.85
C GLY A 325 6.57 6.31 27.64
N VAL A 326 7.52 7.10 27.12
CA VAL A 326 8.84 7.30 27.75
C VAL A 326 8.75 8.07 29.09
N ASN A 327 7.60 8.70 29.40
CA ASN A 327 7.33 9.42 30.64
C ASN A 327 6.13 8.86 31.44
N LEU A 328 5.82 7.56 31.32
CA LEU A 328 4.78 6.96 32.17
C LEU A 328 5.33 6.80 33.60
N PRO A 329 4.63 7.28 34.65
CA PRO A 329 5.04 7.03 36.02
C PRO A 329 5.11 5.52 36.27
N ASN A 330 6.09 5.08 37.06
CA ASN A 330 6.26 3.67 37.43
C ASN A 330 5.04 3.19 38.23
N PHE A 331 4.01 2.65 37.56
CA PHE A 331 2.83 2.08 38.19
C PHE A 331 3.11 0.79 39.00
N VAL A 332 4.36 0.30 39.02
CA VAL A 332 4.78 -0.94 39.69
C VAL A 332 5.44 -0.69 41.05
N GLN A 333 5.76 0.55 41.41
CA GLN A 333 6.09 0.87 42.79
C GLN A 333 4.78 1.11 43.55
N GLY A 334 4.18 0.02 44.02
CA GLY A 334 3.23 0.11 45.12
C GLY A 334 3.95 0.72 46.31
N ASP A 335 3.48 1.88 46.76
CA ASP A 335 3.82 2.43 48.06
C ASP A 335 3.49 1.36 49.11
N ARG A 336 4.53 0.70 49.61
CA ARG A 336 4.47 -0.02 50.87
C ARG A 336 4.52 1.02 51.97
N ASN A 337 3.34 1.50 52.36
CA ASN A 337 3.14 2.01 53.71
C ASN A 337 3.00 0.83 54.68
#